data_AF-A0A483Z0B7-F1
#
_entry.id   AF-A0A483Z0B7-F1
#
_cell.length_a   1.000
_cell.length_b   1.000
_cell.length_c   1.000
_cell.angle_alpha   90.00
_cell.angle_beta   90.00
_cell.angle_gamma   90.00
#
_symmetry.space_group_name_H-M   'P 1'
#
loop_
_entity.id
_entity.type
_entity.pdbx_description
1 polymer ?
#
loop_
_entity_poly.entity_id
_entity_poly.type
_entity_poly.pdbx_seq_one_letter_code
_entity_poly.pdbx_strand_id
1 'polypeptide(L)'
;NSDEFTSSMSMVIKMKTNGINNNLREKSVRVFSLRGCHLIAMFATTDKAKEFRRWVVDILDREVAHSPIAKQFSDEELCSLSYLWRSSAVMYEACHNIYPLLLAAEHKLLPRFASIVTNHARTINWTRDLLRRETKHIDDHPWGDSNWNNVFSYGTGVLQ
;
A
#
# COMPACT_ATOMS: atom_id res chain seq x y z
N ASN A 1 -0.24 33.48 -12.40
CA ASN A 1 -0.33 32.42 -11.37
C ASN A 1 -1.68 31.70 -11.34
N SER A 2 -2.79 32.26 -11.86
CA SER A 2 -4.08 31.53 -11.95
C SER A 2 -4.07 30.43 -13.01
N ASP A 3 -3.14 30.52 -13.95
CA ASP A 3 -2.78 29.58 -15.00
C ASP A 3 -2.00 28.35 -14.49
N GLU A 4 -1.29 28.48 -13.36
CA GLU A 4 -0.46 27.43 -12.78
C GLU A 4 -1.16 26.61 -11.68
N PHE A 5 -2.10 27.22 -10.95
CA PHE A 5 -2.76 26.59 -9.80
C PHE A 5 -4.26 26.46 -10.01
N THR A 6 -4.74 25.22 -10.04
CA THR A 6 -6.18 24.92 -9.98
C THR A 6 -6.76 25.35 -8.64
N SER A 7 -8.09 25.50 -8.58
CA SER A 7 -8.79 25.91 -7.35
C SER A 7 -8.57 24.95 -6.18
N SER A 8 -8.26 23.67 -6.45
CA SER A 8 -7.89 22.68 -5.44
C SER A 8 -6.47 22.87 -4.89
N MET A 9 -5.59 23.55 -5.63
CA MET A 9 -4.18 23.74 -5.26
C MET A 9 -3.90 25.08 -4.56
N SER A 10 -4.74 26.09 -4.78
CA SER A 10 -4.60 27.39 -4.12
C SER A 10 -5.96 28.03 -3.79
N MET A 11 -6.05 28.63 -2.61
CA MET A 11 -7.24 29.36 -2.15
C MET A 11 -6.84 30.74 -1.65
N VAL A 12 -7.65 31.77 -1.93
CA VAL A 12 -7.44 33.12 -1.38
C VAL A 12 -8.30 33.28 -0.14
N ILE A 13 -7.67 33.50 1.00
CA ILE A 13 -8.33 33.72 2.29
C ILE A 13 -8.15 35.18 2.69
N LYS A 14 -9.22 35.81 3.18
CA LYS A 14 -9.13 37.14 3.80
C LYS A 14 -8.73 36.95 5.26
N MET A 15 -7.49 37.25 5.61
CA MET A 15 -7.01 37.24 6.98
C MET A 15 -7.10 38.64 7.59
N LYS A 16 -7.55 38.75 8.83
CA LYS A 16 -7.44 39.98 9.61
C LYS A 16 -6.08 39.98 10.30
N THR A 17 -5.25 40.97 10.00
CA THR A 17 -3.94 41.16 10.64
C THR A 17 -3.93 42.48 11.40
N ASN A 18 -3.15 42.55 12.48
CA ASN A 18 -3.07 43.77 13.28
C ASN A 18 -2.25 44.82 12.50
N GLY A 19 -2.88 45.96 12.20
CA GLY A 19 -2.26 47.04 11.44
C GLY A 19 -1.45 48.01 12.31
N ILE A 20 -0.88 49.02 11.67
CA ILE A 20 -0.29 50.18 12.37
C ILE A 20 -1.43 50.91 13.12
N ASN A 21 -1.21 51.28 14.39
CA ASN A 21 -2.21 51.85 15.33
C ASN A 21 -3.34 50.90 15.79
N ASN A 22 -3.07 49.61 15.98
CA ASN A 22 -3.98 48.65 16.65
C ASN A 22 -5.37 48.49 15.99
N ASN A 23 -5.48 48.85 14.71
CA ASN A 23 -6.68 48.65 13.89
C ASN A 23 -6.53 47.36 13.07
N LEU A 24 -7.54 46.50 13.10
CA LEU A 24 -7.55 45.28 12.28
C LEU A 24 -7.68 45.66 10.80
N ARG A 25 -6.73 45.22 9.98
CA ARG A 25 -6.79 45.34 8.51
C ARG A 25 -7.04 43.98 7.89
N GLU A 26 -7.94 43.95 6.91
CA GLU A 26 -8.15 42.77 6.07
C GLU A 26 -7.06 42.69 5.01
N LYS A 27 -6.35 41.56 4.96
CA LYS A 27 -5.33 41.25 3.96
C LYS A 27 -5.72 39.95 3.26
N SER A 28 -5.85 40.01 1.94
CA SER A 28 -6.02 38.81 1.11
C SER A 28 -4.70 38.07 0.99
N VAL A 29 -4.62 36.85 1.52
CA VAL A 29 -3.46 35.97 1.43
C VAL A 29 -3.84 34.73 0.65
N ARG A 30 -3.05 34.36 -0.36
CA ARG A 30 -3.23 33.11 -1.10
C ARG A 30 -2.50 31.99 -0.35
N VAL A 31 -3.23 30.96 0.04
CA VAL A 31 -2.71 29.75 0.68
C VAL A 31 -2.61 28.66 -0.39
N PHE A 32 -1.51 27.92 -0.36
CA PHE A 32 -1.24 26.82 -1.29
C PHE A 32 -1.26 25.49 -0.55
N SER A 33 -1.76 24.46 -1.22
CA SER A 33 -1.70 23.08 -0.70
C SER A 33 -0.25 22.58 -0.61
N LEU A 34 -0.01 21.55 0.21
CA LEU A 34 1.31 20.90 0.35
C LEU A 34 1.83 20.33 -0.98
N ARG A 35 0.94 19.87 -1.88
CA ARG A 35 1.27 19.47 -3.26
C ARG A 35 1.80 20.64 -4.10
N GLY A 36 1.39 21.87 -3.78
CA GLY A 36 1.78 23.08 -4.50
C GLY A 36 3.21 23.56 -4.24
N CYS A 37 4.01 22.88 -3.43
CA CYS A 37 5.38 23.27 -3.03
C CYS A 37 5.45 24.59 -2.23
N HIS A 38 5.64 24.47 -0.91
CA HIS A 38 5.78 25.60 0.01
C HIS A 38 7.24 26.05 0.17
N LEU A 39 7.99 26.17 -0.93
CA LEU A 39 9.41 26.54 -0.88
C LEU A 39 9.68 27.86 -1.61
N ILE A 40 10.53 28.65 -0.95
CA ILE A 40 11.15 29.96 -1.20
C ILE A 40 11.04 30.58 -2.62
N ALA A 41 11.02 29.79 -3.71
CA ALA A 41 10.83 30.25 -5.09
C ALA A 41 9.40 30.76 -5.43
N MET A 42 8.39 30.45 -4.60
CA MET A 42 7.00 30.90 -4.78
C MET A 42 6.76 32.40 -4.58
N PHE A 43 7.65 33.10 -3.87
CA PHE A 43 7.51 34.55 -3.64
C PHE A 43 8.05 35.41 -4.79
N ALA A 44 8.77 34.81 -5.73
CA ALA A 44 9.31 35.50 -6.90
C ALA A 44 8.30 35.47 -8.06
N THR A 45 7.88 36.65 -8.53
CA THR A 45 7.00 36.84 -9.68
C THR A 45 7.78 36.95 -10.99
N THR A 46 8.85 36.17 -11.14
CA THR A 46 9.68 36.14 -12.36
C THR A 46 9.30 34.95 -13.23
N ASP A 47 9.48 35.05 -14.56
CA ASP A 47 9.15 33.95 -15.47
C ASP A 47 10.05 32.72 -15.23
N LYS A 48 11.31 32.93 -14.82
CA LYS A 48 12.20 31.85 -14.38
C LYS A 48 11.69 31.11 -13.15
N ALA A 49 11.04 31.81 -12.22
CA ALA A 49 10.43 31.19 -11.05
C ALA A 49 9.17 30.38 -11.43
N LYS A 50 8.41 30.79 -12.45
CA LYS A 50 7.28 30.01 -12.99
C LYS A 50 7.74 28.69 -13.60
N GLU A 51 8.76 28.75 -14.46
CA GLU A 51 9.37 27.56 -15.08
C GLU A 51 9.85 26.56 -14.02
N PHE A 52 10.55 27.06 -12.99
CA PHE A 52 11.02 26.22 -11.90
C PHE A 52 9.88 25.56 -11.10
N ARG A 53 8.81 26.30 -10.77
CA ARG A 53 7.66 25.72 -10.05
C ARG A 53 6.99 24.60 -10.84
N ARG A 54 6.80 24.81 -12.15
CA ARG A 54 6.21 23.78 -13.02
C ARG A 54 7.08 22.53 -13.08
N TRP A 55 8.39 22.71 -13.27
CA TRP A 55 9.35 21.62 -13.27
C TRP A 55 9.37 20.82 -11.95
N VAL A 56 9.30 21.50 -10.79
CA VAL A 56 9.23 20.81 -9.49
C VAL A 56 7.95 19.99 -9.36
N VAL A 57 6.80 20.53 -9.78
CA VAL A 57 5.52 19.78 -9.77
C VAL A 57 5.59 18.57 -10.68
N ASP A 58 6.12 18.72 -11.89
CA ASP A 58 6.28 17.61 -12.84
C ASP A 58 7.18 16.49 -12.27
N ILE A 59 8.26 16.85 -11.54
CA ILE A 59 9.11 15.89 -10.83
C ILE A 59 8.35 15.24 -9.69
N LEU A 60 7.65 16.00 -8.85
CA LEU A 60 6.90 15.46 -7.72
C LEU A 60 5.80 14.50 -8.19
N ASP A 61 5.08 14.83 -9.25
CA ASP A 61 4.06 13.95 -9.82
C ASP A 61 4.67 12.68 -10.41
N ARG A 62 5.83 12.78 -11.07
CA ARG A 62 6.61 11.62 -11.54
C ARG A 62 7.08 10.72 -10.38
N GLU A 63 7.64 11.31 -9.33
CA GLU A 63 8.12 10.58 -8.16
C GLU A 63 6.97 9.98 -7.34
N VAL A 64 5.80 10.61 -7.30
CA VAL A 64 4.60 10.03 -6.68
C VAL A 64 4.09 8.84 -7.49
N ALA A 65 4.09 8.93 -8.82
CA ALA A 65 3.69 7.84 -9.70
C ALA A 65 4.65 6.64 -9.64
N HIS A 66 5.95 6.90 -9.45
CA HIS A 66 6.99 5.88 -9.34
C HIS A 66 7.45 5.62 -7.90
N SER A 67 6.74 6.15 -6.91
CA SER A 67 7.12 5.98 -5.52
C SER A 67 7.07 4.49 -5.18
N PRO A 68 8.04 3.93 -4.45
CA PRO A 68 7.93 2.58 -3.89
C PRO A 68 6.75 2.45 -2.90
N ILE A 69 6.05 3.55 -2.60
CA ILE A 69 4.82 3.63 -1.82
C ILE A 69 3.57 3.35 -2.69
N ALA A 70 3.67 3.45 -4.02
CA ALA A 70 2.59 3.03 -4.92
C ALA A 70 2.40 1.52 -4.77
N LYS A 71 1.16 1.10 -4.45
CA LYS A 71 0.80 -0.31 -4.31
C LYS A 71 1.22 -1.06 -5.58
N GLN A 72 2.21 -1.95 -5.49
CA GLN A 72 2.68 -2.77 -6.62
C GLN A 72 1.60 -3.71 -7.16
N PHE A 73 0.67 -4.10 -6.30
CA PHE A 73 -0.48 -4.94 -6.62
C PHE A 73 -1.76 -4.19 -6.31
N SER A 74 -2.76 -4.32 -7.17
CA SER A 74 -4.13 -3.91 -6.88
C SER A 74 -4.71 -4.73 -5.73
N ASP A 75 -5.76 -4.22 -5.09
CA ASP A 75 -6.42 -4.92 -3.99
C ASP A 75 -7.03 -6.26 -4.45
N GLU A 76 -7.48 -6.36 -5.70
CA GLU A 76 -7.99 -7.61 -6.29
C GLU A 76 -6.88 -8.66 -6.51
N GLU A 77 -5.70 -8.23 -6.96
CA GLU A 77 -4.54 -9.11 -7.12
C GLU A 77 -4.05 -9.63 -5.76
N LEU A 78 -3.97 -8.76 -4.75
CA LEU A 78 -3.62 -9.15 -3.38
C LEU A 78 -4.64 -10.15 -2.80
N CYS A 79 -5.92 -9.97 -3.12
CA CYS A 79 -6.94 -10.92 -2.72
C CYS A 79 -6.76 -12.29 -3.38
N SER A 80 -6.50 -12.31 -4.69
CA SER A 80 -6.23 -13.54 -5.44
C SER A 80 -5.02 -14.29 -4.89
N LEU A 81 -3.94 -13.57 -4.57
CA LEU A 81 -2.73 -14.14 -3.95
C LEU A 81 -3.02 -14.73 -2.55
N SER A 82 -3.91 -14.10 -1.79
CA SER A 82 -4.29 -14.58 -0.45
C SER A 82 -5.08 -15.89 -0.49
N TYR A 83 -5.98 -16.05 -1.47
CA TYR A 83 -6.65 -17.34 -1.70
C TYR A 83 -5.73 -18.42 -2.25
N LEU A 84 -4.78 -18.04 -3.11
CA LEU A 84 -3.74 -18.96 -3.58
C LEU A 84 -2.89 -19.47 -2.41
N TRP A 85 -2.48 -18.56 -1.52
CA TRP A 85 -1.79 -18.92 -0.29
C TRP A 85 -2.62 -19.89 0.56
N ARG A 86 -3.91 -19.59 0.78
CA ARG A 86 -4.81 -20.46 1.55
C ARG A 86 -4.86 -21.86 0.95
N SER A 87 -5.01 -21.97 -0.37
CA SER A 87 -5.03 -23.25 -1.08
C SER A 87 -3.72 -24.02 -0.88
N SER A 88 -2.58 -23.33 -0.96
CA SER A 88 -1.27 -23.93 -0.69
C SER A 88 -1.14 -24.44 0.74
N ALA A 89 -1.65 -23.70 1.73
CA ALA A 89 -1.65 -24.12 3.13
C ALA A 89 -2.48 -25.40 3.36
N VAL A 90 -3.68 -25.47 2.78
CA VAL A 90 -4.53 -26.67 2.85
C VAL A 90 -3.82 -27.88 2.23
N MET A 91 -3.22 -27.72 1.05
CA MET A 91 -2.51 -28.80 0.35
C MET A 91 -1.29 -29.27 1.14
N TYR A 92 -0.56 -28.34 1.78
CA TYR A 92 0.58 -28.67 2.62
C TYR A 92 0.17 -29.50 3.83
N GLU A 93 -0.89 -29.09 4.54
CA GLU A 93 -1.40 -29.82 5.70
C GLU A 93 -1.89 -31.23 5.32
N ALA A 94 -2.59 -31.36 4.19
CA ALA A 94 -2.97 -32.68 3.65
C ALA A 94 -1.74 -33.55 3.37
N CYS A 95 -0.69 -33.00 2.75
CA CYS A 95 0.56 -33.71 2.51
C CYS A 95 1.26 -34.11 3.82
N HIS A 96 1.24 -33.25 4.83
CA HIS A 96 1.79 -33.52 6.16
C HIS A 96 1.07 -34.69 6.84
N ASN A 97 -0.27 -34.71 6.78
CA ASN A 97 -1.09 -35.76 7.37
C ASN A 97 -0.98 -37.11 6.64
N ILE A 98 -0.74 -37.09 5.33
CA ILE A 98 -0.56 -38.31 4.51
C ILE A 98 0.84 -38.91 4.70
N TYR A 99 1.86 -38.09 4.98
CA TYR A 99 3.25 -38.53 5.14
C TYR A 99 3.44 -39.76 6.06
N PRO A 100 2.90 -39.80 7.30
CA PRO A 100 3.07 -40.97 8.18
C PRO A 100 2.43 -42.24 7.62
N LEU A 101 1.34 -42.13 6.86
CA LEU A 101 0.70 -43.29 6.22
C LEU A 101 1.58 -43.85 5.10
N LEU A 102 2.20 -42.98 4.30
CA LEU A 102 3.15 -43.38 3.26
C LEU A 102 4.41 -44.02 3.87
N LEU A 103 4.84 -43.55 5.04
CA LEU A 103 5.97 -44.11 5.78
C LEU A 103 5.66 -45.52 6.26
N ALA A 104 4.49 -45.71 6.90
CA ALA A 104 4.04 -47.01 7.38
C ALA A 104 3.83 -48.03 6.25
N ALA A 105 3.45 -47.56 5.06
CA ALA A 105 3.24 -48.39 3.87
C ALA A 105 4.49 -48.58 3.00
N GLU A 106 5.65 -48.05 3.40
CA GLU A 106 6.90 -48.04 2.61
C GLU A 106 6.69 -47.60 1.14
N HIS A 107 5.82 -46.62 0.96
CA HIS A 107 5.33 -46.27 -0.38
C HIS A 107 6.40 -45.54 -1.20
N LYS A 108 6.48 -45.85 -2.50
CA LYS A 108 7.47 -45.26 -3.44
C LYS A 108 7.51 -43.72 -3.50
N LEU A 109 6.42 -43.05 -3.10
CA LEU A 109 6.32 -41.58 -3.09
C LEU A 109 6.83 -40.94 -1.79
N LEU A 110 7.23 -41.72 -0.79
CA LEU A 110 7.71 -41.22 0.49
C LEU A 110 8.80 -40.13 0.36
N PRO A 111 9.83 -40.25 -0.51
CA PRO A 111 10.85 -39.20 -0.64
C PRO A 111 10.30 -37.88 -1.18
N ARG A 112 9.28 -37.94 -2.05
CA ARG A 112 8.62 -36.75 -2.59
C ARG A 112 7.86 -36.00 -1.50
N PHE A 113 7.07 -36.72 -0.71
CA PHE A 113 6.29 -36.12 0.39
C PHE A 113 7.19 -35.63 1.52
N ALA A 114 8.29 -36.33 1.82
CA ALA A 114 9.29 -35.86 2.78
C ALA A 114 9.81 -34.46 2.42
N SER A 115 10.23 -34.27 1.16
CA SER A 115 10.71 -32.97 0.66
C SER A 115 9.64 -31.88 0.75
N ILE A 116 8.37 -32.22 0.46
CA ILE A 116 7.28 -31.25 0.54
C ILE A 116 7.09 -30.78 1.99
N VAL A 117 7.03 -31.72 2.92
CA VAL A 117 6.78 -31.43 4.34
C VAL A 117 7.93 -30.63 4.96
N THR A 118 9.19 -30.92 4.61
CA THR A 118 10.35 -30.21 5.19
C THR A 118 10.57 -28.82 4.60
N ASN A 119 10.36 -28.63 3.30
CA ASN A 119 10.84 -27.43 2.61
C ASN A 119 9.81 -26.30 2.53
N HIS A 120 8.50 -26.60 2.55
CA HIS A 120 7.49 -25.59 2.22
C HIS A 120 6.92 -24.83 3.42
N ALA A 121 7.02 -25.35 4.64
CA ALA A 121 6.45 -24.71 5.84
C ALA A 121 6.93 -23.26 6.01
N ARG A 122 8.26 -23.04 5.90
CA ARG A 122 8.87 -21.72 6.09
C ARG A 122 8.35 -20.70 5.08
N THR A 123 8.30 -21.07 3.80
CA THR A 123 7.84 -20.18 2.73
C THR A 123 6.37 -19.86 2.91
N ILE A 124 5.54 -20.85 3.27
CA ILE A 124 4.11 -20.65 3.52
C ILE A 124 3.91 -19.66 4.69
N ASN A 125 4.63 -19.80 5.80
CA ASN A 125 4.48 -18.89 6.94
C ASN A 125 4.99 -17.48 6.63
N TRP A 126 6.13 -17.36 5.94
CA TRP A 126 6.63 -16.05 5.51
C TRP A 126 5.66 -15.34 4.55
N THR A 127 5.09 -16.06 3.58
CA THR A 127 4.10 -15.51 2.65
C THR A 127 2.80 -15.13 3.37
N ARG A 128 2.39 -15.87 4.40
CA ARG A 128 1.25 -15.50 5.25
C ARG A 128 1.44 -14.12 5.87
N ASP A 129 2.60 -13.91 6.49
CA ASP A 129 2.90 -12.66 7.20
C ASP A 129 3.04 -11.49 6.24
N LEU A 130 3.66 -11.71 5.09
CA LEU A 130 3.74 -10.73 4.00
C LEU A 130 2.35 -10.32 3.52
N LEU A 131 1.49 -11.28 3.16
CA LEU A 131 0.15 -11.00 2.65
C LEU A 131 -0.73 -10.35 3.71
N ARG A 132 -0.65 -10.78 4.99
CA ARG A 132 -1.34 -10.10 6.10
C ARG A 132 -0.92 -8.65 6.26
N ARG A 133 0.37 -8.34 6.11
CA ARG A 133 0.87 -6.96 6.18
C ARG A 133 0.29 -6.11 5.05
N GLU A 134 0.38 -6.61 3.82
CA GLU A 134 -0.04 -5.89 2.61
C GLU A 134 -1.56 -5.80 2.48
N THR A 135 -2.34 -6.66 3.12
CA THR A 135 -3.81 -6.65 3.02
C THR A 135 -4.53 -6.07 4.23
N LYS A 136 -3.77 -5.49 5.19
CA LYS A 136 -4.32 -4.94 6.42
C LYS A 136 -5.34 -3.82 6.20
N HIS A 137 -5.25 -3.11 5.08
CA HIS A 137 -6.18 -2.04 4.70
C HIS A 137 -7.45 -2.53 3.97
N ILE A 138 -7.54 -3.83 3.66
CA ILE A 138 -8.68 -4.42 2.98
C ILE A 138 -9.63 -4.96 4.04
N ASP A 139 -10.78 -4.29 4.21
CA ASP A 139 -11.79 -4.68 5.18
C ASP A 139 -12.73 -5.75 4.62
N ASP A 140 -13.04 -5.70 3.31
CA ASP A 140 -13.94 -6.63 2.61
C ASP A 140 -13.51 -6.87 1.15
N HIS A 141 -13.79 -8.07 0.63
CA HIS A 141 -13.46 -8.45 -0.75
C HIS A 141 -14.63 -8.17 -1.72
N PRO A 142 -14.36 -7.70 -2.97
CA PRO A 142 -15.39 -7.46 -3.98
C PRO A 142 -16.30 -8.64 -4.38
N TRP A 143 -15.95 -9.90 -4.08
CA TRP A 143 -16.71 -11.08 -4.52
C TRP A 143 -17.64 -11.67 -3.44
N GLY A 144 -17.87 -10.94 -2.33
CA GLY A 144 -19.01 -11.17 -1.43
C GLY A 144 -18.87 -12.28 -0.38
N ASP A 145 -17.74 -12.99 -0.31
CA ASP A 145 -17.54 -14.02 0.71
C ASP A 145 -17.09 -13.40 2.05
N SER A 146 -17.91 -13.60 3.09
CA SER A 146 -18.03 -12.71 4.26
C SER A 146 -16.95 -12.87 5.33
N ASN A 147 -15.75 -13.36 4.99
CA ASN A 147 -14.77 -13.72 6.01
C ASN A 147 -13.32 -13.58 5.57
N TRP A 148 -12.97 -12.38 5.11
CA TRP A 148 -11.59 -11.97 4.83
C TRP A 148 -10.63 -12.29 6.00
N ASN A 149 -11.10 -12.11 7.22
CA ASN A 149 -10.39 -12.45 8.47
C ASN A 149 -10.00 -13.94 8.59
N ASN A 150 -10.75 -14.84 7.94
CA ASN A 150 -10.50 -16.28 7.98
C ASN A 150 -9.57 -16.78 6.89
N VAL A 151 -9.22 -15.97 5.89
CA VAL A 151 -8.33 -16.39 4.80
C VAL A 151 -7.01 -16.90 5.37
N PHE A 152 -6.47 -16.18 6.35
CA PHE A 152 -5.20 -16.47 7.03
C PHE A 152 -5.32 -17.24 8.36
N SER A 153 -6.47 -17.84 8.67
CA SER A 153 -6.68 -18.58 9.93
C SER A 153 -6.40 -20.09 9.81
N TYR A 154 -6.01 -20.58 8.63
CA TYR A 154 -5.70 -21.98 8.39
C TYR A 154 -4.34 -22.40 9.01
N GLY A 155 -4.27 -23.60 9.59
CA GLY A 155 -3.01 -24.22 10.00
C GLY A 155 -2.55 -23.97 11.45
N THR A 156 -3.46 -23.75 12.41
CA THR A 156 -3.11 -23.45 13.83
C THR A 156 -2.21 -24.49 14.53
N GLY A 157 -2.05 -25.70 13.98
CA GLY A 157 -1.14 -26.73 14.50
C GLY A 157 0.15 -26.93 13.70
N VAL A 158 0.08 -27.08 12.37
CA VAL A 158 1.22 -27.49 11.51
C VAL A 158 1.97 -26.29 10.91
N LEU A 159 1.28 -25.16 10.69
CA LEU A 159 1.83 -23.95 10.09
C LEU A 159 1.83 -22.82 11.11
N GLN A 160 2.86 -22.76 11.95
CA GLN A 160 3.13 -21.64 12.87
C GLN A 160 4.26 -20.74 12.35
#